data_AF-A0A017SZV4-F1
#
_entry.id   AF-A0A017SZV4-F1
#
_cell.length_a   1.000
_cell.length_b   1.000
_cell.length_c   1.000
_cell.angle_alpha   90.00
_cell.angle_beta   90.00
_cell.angle_gamma   90.00
#
_symmetry.space_group_name_H-M   'P 1'
#
loop_
_entity.id
_entity.type
_entity.pdbx_description
1 polymer ?
#
loop_
_entity_poly.entity_id
_entity_poly.type
_entity_poly.pdbx_seq_one_letter_code
_entity_poly.pdbx_strand_id
1 'polypeptide(L)'
;MKRARKRGSGTQDLDAEIDALYALSPVAFTAARNALGARLRGEGHKTEATKVKGLKRPGPTAFGVNLLHRQRHDDLEALLEAGDEARAAQLSALKGEHVEDLRAALDARNKAVTDATHLAAELMREAKVSVSAAVEDRLRRTLQALADSPNGRDLLAGGRLLTDVDPPGLSVLMGLEAALPTRPRRAGDRDRELRKKQVEQQKATARKLAEAKARREQHAEEDRERAEAKARARAEADEAQTKEEAAQARARRKAEADKTRSEKEVEQQRKRREAEQRRKQQTAEAKARKHQQVEETRQIAALRRRVKAAEGDAAEARRAQTEAERAAARARKEAERTARLAEKAEQGARKAEAKATKVEEDLADLERELRDALR
;
A
#
# COMPACT_ATOMS: atom_id res chain seq x y z
N MET A 1 11.99 -33.13 -63.39
CA MET A 1 10.68 -32.82 -62.77
C MET A 1 10.87 -32.37 -61.32
N LYS A 2 10.84 -31.06 -61.03
CA LYS A 2 10.80 -30.52 -59.65
C LYS A 2 10.35 -29.04 -59.64
N ARG A 3 9.14 -28.78 -60.17
CA ARG A 3 8.48 -27.46 -60.09
C ARG A 3 6.98 -27.65 -59.91
N ALA A 4 6.58 -28.18 -58.76
CA ALA A 4 5.18 -28.28 -58.38
C ALA A 4 5.06 -28.34 -56.85
N ARG A 5 5.44 -27.26 -56.15
CA ARG A 5 5.05 -27.03 -54.73
C ARG A 5 5.20 -25.57 -54.23
N LYS A 6 5.50 -24.57 -55.08
CA LYS A 6 5.75 -23.17 -54.65
C LYS A 6 4.68 -22.13 -55.03
N ARG A 7 3.49 -22.55 -55.50
CA ARG A 7 2.40 -21.60 -55.83
C ARG A 7 1.41 -21.34 -54.69
N GLY A 8 1.34 -22.23 -53.69
CA GLY A 8 0.53 -22.01 -52.47
C GLY A 8 1.28 -21.29 -51.35
N SER A 9 2.63 -21.40 -51.31
CA SER A 9 3.43 -20.84 -50.21
C SER A 9 3.62 -19.33 -50.29
N GLY A 10 3.68 -18.74 -51.48
CA GLY A 10 3.98 -17.30 -51.64
C GLY A 10 2.85 -16.37 -51.17
N THR A 11 1.59 -16.80 -51.25
CA THR A 11 0.45 -16.02 -50.75
C THR A 11 0.31 -16.14 -49.24
N GLN A 12 0.52 -17.34 -48.68
CA GLN A 12 0.54 -17.55 -47.23
C GLN A 12 1.70 -16.80 -46.55
N ASP A 13 2.87 -16.76 -47.19
CA ASP A 13 4.04 -16.01 -46.72
C ASP A 13 3.78 -14.49 -46.76
N LEU A 14 3.18 -14.00 -47.85
CA LEU A 14 2.78 -12.60 -47.94
C LEU A 14 1.73 -12.20 -46.90
N ASP A 15 0.71 -13.04 -46.67
CA ASP A 15 -0.29 -12.75 -45.65
C ASP A 15 0.31 -12.73 -44.25
N ALA A 16 1.21 -13.66 -43.91
CA ALA A 16 1.94 -13.65 -42.64
C ALA A 16 2.80 -12.39 -42.48
N GLU A 17 3.45 -11.93 -43.54
CA GLU A 17 4.22 -10.68 -43.52
C GLU A 17 3.34 -9.44 -43.37
N ILE A 18 2.14 -9.43 -43.99
CA ILE A 18 1.16 -8.37 -43.80
C ILE A 18 0.62 -8.39 -42.37
N ASP A 19 0.42 -9.56 -41.78
CA ASP A 19 0.03 -9.70 -40.38
C ASP A 19 1.09 -9.17 -39.42
N ALA A 20 2.37 -9.43 -39.71
CA ALA A 20 3.47 -8.85 -38.97
C ALA A 20 3.49 -7.31 -39.07
N LEU A 21 3.12 -6.73 -40.22
CA LEU A 21 2.97 -5.26 -40.34
C LEU A 21 1.91 -4.72 -39.39
N TYR A 22 0.74 -5.36 -39.30
CA TYR A 22 -0.35 -4.90 -38.43
C TYR A 22 -0.11 -5.14 -36.93
N ALA A 23 0.91 -5.92 -36.56
CA ALA A 23 1.39 -6.03 -35.19
C ALA A 23 2.32 -4.88 -34.77
N LEU A 24 2.86 -4.11 -35.72
CA LEU A 24 3.73 -2.97 -35.44
C LEU A 24 2.93 -1.73 -35.04
N SER A 25 3.54 -0.87 -34.22
CA SER A 25 2.93 0.40 -33.84
C SER A 25 2.58 1.24 -35.07
N PRO A 26 1.55 2.11 -35.01
CA PRO A 26 1.16 2.94 -36.16
C PRO A 26 2.29 3.83 -36.72
N VAL A 27 3.27 4.18 -35.89
CA VAL A 27 4.46 4.94 -36.29
C VAL A 27 5.42 4.06 -37.11
N ALA A 28 5.67 2.83 -36.65
CA ALA A 28 6.54 1.87 -37.33
C ALA A 28 5.92 1.25 -38.59
N PHE A 29 4.58 1.15 -38.64
CA PHE A 29 3.83 0.55 -39.75
C PHE A 29 4.20 1.13 -41.12
N THR A 30 4.24 2.46 -41.24
CA THR A 30 4.51 3.11 -42.54
C THR A 30 5.91 2.82 -43.04
N ALA A 31 6.90 2.82 -42.14
CA ALA A 31 8.30 2.52 -42.47
C ALA A 31 8.44 1.05 -42.90
N ALA A 32 7.89 0.12 -42.12
CA ALA A 32 7.93 -1.31 -42.40
C ALA A 32 7.17 -1.68 -43.69
N ARG A 33 6.00 -1.07 -43.94
CA ARG A 33 5.23 -1.24 -45.19
C ARG A 33 6.04 -0.80 -46.41
N ASN A 34 6.73 0.34 -46.32
CA ASN A 34 7.55 0.85 -47.41
C ASN A 34 8.78 -0.04 -47.67
N ALA A 35 9.44 -0.52 -46.60
CA ALA A 35 10.55 -1.46 -46.70
C ALA A 35 10.12 -2.78 -47.35
N LEU A 36 8.99 -3.35 -46.90
CA LEU A 36 8.43 -4.57 -47.48
C LEU A 36 8.06 -4.39 -48.96
N GLY A 37 7.40 -3.27 -49.28
CA GLY A 37 7.06 -2.94 -50.67
C GLY A 37 8.29 -2.73 -51.56
N ALA A 38 9.42 -2.25 -51.02
CA ALA A 38 10.68 -2.14 -51.75
C ALA A 38 11.32 -3.51 -51.99
N ARG A 39 11.35 -4.38 -50.96
CA ARG A 39 11.86 -5.76 -51.06
C ARG A 39 11.11 -6.58 -52.11
N LEU A 40 9.78 -6.59 -52.05
CA LEU A 40 8.94 -7.33 -53.01
C LEU A 40 9.12 -6.84 -54.46
N ARG A 41 9.38 -5.53 -54.67
CA ARG A 41 9.73 -5.02 -56.01
C ARG A 41 11.08 -5.53 -56.50
N GLY A 42 12.08 -5.58 -55.62
CA GLY A 42 13.42 -6.11 -55.92
C GLY A 42 13.40 -7.61 -56.26
N GLU A 43 12.51 -8.36 -55.62
CA GLU A 43 12.32 -9.80 -55.86
C GLU A 43 11.42 -10.12 -57.08
N GLY A 44 10.91 -9.11 -57.79
CA GLY A 44 10.08 -9.27 -58.98
C GLY A 44 8.58 -9.45 -58.71
N HIS A 45 8.15 -9.42 -57.45
CA HIS A 45 6.75 -9.53 -57.00
C HIS A 45 6.01 -8.18 -57.08
N LYS A 46 5.88 -7.65 -58.30
CA LYS A 46 5.31 -6.30 -58.54
C LYS A 46 3.84 -6.18 -58.12
N THR A 47 3.05 -7.26 -58.25
CA THR A 47 1.62 -7.24 -57.88
C THR A 47 1.43 -7.20 -56.37
N GLU A 48 2.22 -7.96 -55.65
CA GLU A 48 2.26 -8.07 -54.19
C GLU A 48 2.78 -6.78 -53.57
N ALA A 49 3.84 -6.19 -54.15
CA ALA A 49 4.32 -4.88 -53.73
C ALA A 49 3.28 -3.76 -53.89
N THR A 50 2.41 -3.86 -54.89
CA THR A 50 1.30 -2.90 -55.09
C THR A 50 0.22 -3.11 -54.04
N LYS A 51 -0.11 -4.36 -53.69
CA LYS A 51 -1.02 -4.69 -52.59
C LYS A 51 -0.51 -4.14 -51.25
N VAL A 52 0.77 -4.39 -50.91
CA VAL A 52 1.40 -3.88 -49.67
C VAL A 52 1.39 -2.35 -49.63
N LYS A 53 1.69 -1.66 -50.74
CA LYS A 53 1.64 -0.20 -50.81
C LYS A 53 0.23 0.36 -50.58
N GLY A 54 -0.80 -0.38 -50.98
CA GLY A 54 -2.21 -0.03 -50.78
C GLY A 54 -2.72 -0.20 -49.35
N LEU A 55 -1.96 -0.88 -48.48
CA LEU A 55 -2.35 -1.09 -47.08
C LEU A 55 -2.44 0.23 -46.32
N LYS A 56 -3.60 0.44 -45.70
CA LYS A 56 -3.87 1.60 -44.84
C LYS A 56 -3.30 1.36 -43.45
N ARG A 57 -2.79 2.44 -42.85
CA ARG A 57 -2.33 2.45 -41.47
C ARG A 57 -3.55 2.32 -40.54
N PRO A 58 -3.52 1.42 -39.54
CA PRO A 58 -4.59 1.32 -38.56
C PRO A 58 -4.63 2.58 -37.68
N GLY A 59 -5.84 3.01 -37.30
CA GLY A 59 -6.02 4.02 -36.25
C GLY A 59 -5.52 3.52 -34.88
N PRO A 60 -5.26 4.41 -33.90
CA PRO A 60 -4.75 4.02 -32.58
C PRO A 60 -5.63 3.00 -31.85
N THR A 61 -6.94 3.16 -31.92
CA THR A 61 -7.94 2.26 -31.35
C THR A 61 -8.00 0.91 -32.06
N ALA A 62 -8.03 0.94 -33.40
CA ALA A 62 -7.99 -0.28 -34.20
C ALA A 62 -6.68 -1.08 -33.96
N PHE A 63 -5.56 -0.40 -33.73
CA PHE A 63 -4.31 -1.03 -33.32
C PHE A 63 -4.44 -1.75 -31.97
N GLY A 64 -5.10 -1.14 -30.97
CA GLY A 64 -5.35 -1.78 -29.68
C GLY A 64 -6.16 -3.08 -29.80
N VAL A 65 -7.21 -3.06 -30.61
CA VAL A 65 -8.03 -4.27 -30.88
C VAL A 65 -7.24 -5.34 -31.61
N ASN A 66 -6.44 -4.96 -32.63
CA ASN A 66 -5.57 -5.90 -33.35
C ASN A 66 -4.54 -6.55 -32.42
N LEU A 67 -4.04 -5.80 -31.44
CA LEU A 67 -3.08 -6.31 -30.46
C LEU A 67 -3.73 -7.30 -29.50
N LEU A 68 -4.96 -7.01 -29.06
CA LEU A 68 -5.77 -7.92 -28.25
C LEU A 68 -6.04 -9.23 -29.00
N HIS A 69 -6.48 -9.16 -30.26
CA HIS A 69 -6.68 -10.34 -31.11
C HIS A 69 -5.42 -11.22 -31.22
N ARG A 70 -4.23 -10.62 -31.26
CA ARG A 70 -2.96 -11.35 -31.48
C ARG A 70 -2.35 -11.90 -30.20
N GLN A 71 -2.44 -11.18 -29.09
CA GLN A 71 -1.75 -11.53 -27.85
C GLN A 71 -2.67 -12.12 -26.78
N ARG A 72 -3.97 -11.78 -26.83
CA ARG A 72 -4.98 -12.10 -25.81
C ARG A 72 -6.27 -12.54 -26.50
N HIS A 73 -6.14 -13.50 -27.42
CA HIS A 73 -7.24 -14.01 -28.23
C HIS A 73 -8.39 -14.53 -27.37
N ASP A 74 -8.08 -15.27 -26.30
CA ASP A 74 -9.09 -15.87 -25.42
C ASP A 74 -9.92 -14.79 -24.69
N ASP A 75 -9.30 -13.69 -24.26
CA ASP A 75 -10.02 -12.57 -23.63
C ASP A 75 -10.92 -11.83 -24.62
N LEU A 76 -10.48 -11.72 -25.89
CA LEU A 76 -11.30 -11.15 -26.96
C LEU A 76 -12.47 -12.07 -27.30
N GLU A 77 -12.26 -13.39 -27.34
CA GLU A 77 -13.33 -14.36 -27.59
C GLU A 77 -14.37 -14.34 -26.47
N ALA A 78 -13.94 -14.29 -25.20
CA ALA A 78 -14.84 -14.14 -24.07
C ALA A 78 -15.71 -12.87 -24.14
N LEU A 79 -15.16 -11.76 -24.66
CA LEU A 79 -15.92 -10.54 -24.93
C LEU A 79 -17.00 -10.77 -26.01
N LEU A 80 -16.65 -11.46 -27.10
CA LEU A 80 -17.57 -11.72 -28.21
C LEU A 80 -18.68 -12.69 -27.78
N GLU A 81 -18.35 -13.72 -27.01
CA GLU A 81 -19.30 -14.67 -26.41
C GLU A 81 -20.29 -13.95 -25.48
N ALA A 82 -19.80 -13.10 -24.56
CA ALA A 82 -20.67 -12.31 -23.69
C ALA A 82 -21.58 -11.36 -24.49
N GLY A 83 -21.08 -10.83 -25.62
CA GLY A 83 -21.88 -10.06 -26.58
C GLY A 83 -23.00 -10.88 -27.22
N ASP A 84 -22.71 -12.11 -27.64
CA ASP A 84 -23.70 -13.02 -28.23
C ASP A 84 -24.79 -13.39 -27.23
N GLU A 85 -24.40 -13.70 -25.98
CA GLU A 85 -25.34 -14.01 -24.89
C GLU A 85 -26.25 -12.82 -24.58
N ALA A 86 -25.69 -11.61 -24.50
CA ALA A 86 -26.46 -10.39 -24.28
C ALA A 86 -27.48 -10.16 -25.41
N ARG A 87 -27.10 -10.37 -26.68
CA ARG A 87 -28.03 -10.23 -27.82
C ARG A 87 -29.11 -11.32 -27.80
N ALA A 88 -28.75 -12.56 -27.49
CA ALA A 88 -29.71 -13.65 -27.36
C ALA A 88 -30.74 -13.38 -26.24
N ALA A 89 -30.27 -12.86 -25.09
CA ALA A 89 -31.13 -12.47 -23.98
C ALA A 89 -32.03 -11.28 -24.33
N GLN A 90 -31.51 -10.27 -25.07
CA GLN A 90 -32.30 -9.15 -25.57
C GLN A 90 -33.43 -9.61 -26.51
N LEU A 91 -33.11 -10.50 -27.46
CA LEU A 91 -34.11 -11.06 -28.38
C LEU A 91 -35.17 -11.91 -27.66
N SER A 92 -34.79 -12.60 -26.59
CA SER A 92 -35.71 -13.40 -25.76
C SER A 92 -36.62 -12.51 -24.91
N ALA A 93 -36.06 -11.46 -24.30
CA ALA A 93 -36.82 -10.47 -23.54
C ALA A 93 -37.85 -9.72 -24.41
N LEU A 94 -37.52 -9.43 -25.69
CA LEU A 94 -38.47 -8.85 -26.64
C LEU A 94 -39.65 -9.78 -26.96
N LYS A 95 -39.49 -11.09 -26.78
CA LYS A 95 -40.55 -12.10 -26.91
C LYS A 95 -41.31 -12.33 -25.60
N GLY A 96 -40.94 -11.63 -24.52
CA GLY A 96 -41.57 -11.73 -23.20
C GLY A 96 -41.07 -12.88 -22.33
N GLU A 97 -39.94 -13.49 -22.68
CA GLU A 97 -39.33 -14.61 -21.95
C GLU A 97 -38.06 -14.16 -21.21
N HIS A 98 -37.74 -14.77 -20.06
CA HIS A 98 -36.40 -14.73 -19.43
C HIS A 98 -35.82 -13.30 -19.20
N VAL A 99 -36.58 -12.41 -18.57
CA VAL A 99 -36.16 -11.00 -18.32
C VAL A 99 -35.05 -10.89 -17.28
N GLU A 100 -34.97 -11.81 -16.33
CA GLU A 100 -33.91 -11.89 -15.32
C GLU A 100 -32.55 -12.22 -15.97
N ASP A 101 -32.54 -13.08 -16.99
CA ASP A 101 -31.35 -13.49 -17.74
C ASP A 101 -30.77 -12.33 -18.56
N LEU A 102 -31.60 -11.36 -18.97
CA LEU A 102 -31.15 -10.15 -19.66
C LEU A 102 -30.23 -9.28 -18.81
N ARG A 103 -30.55 -9.06 -17.53
CA ARG A 103 -29.72 -8.20 -16.67
C ARG A 103 -28.33 -8.83 -16.46
N ALA A 104 -28.30 -10.12 -16.14
CA ALA A 104 -27.05 -10.85 -15.93
C ALA A 104 -26.17 -10.86 -17.21
N ALA A 105 -26.77 -11.09 -18.38
CA ALA A 105 -26.04 -11.10 -19.65
C ALA A 105 -25.49 -9.71 -20.01
N LEU A 106 -26.26 -8.63 -19.78
CA LEU A 106 -25.77 -7.26 -20.00
C LEU A 106 -24.63 -6.89 -19.05
N ASP A 107 -24.71 -7.29 -17.78
CA ASP A 107 -23.65 -7.04 -16.79
C ASP A 107 -22.37 -7.81 -17.13
N ALA A 108 -22.48 -9.08 -17.51
CA ALA A 108 -21.35 -9.89 -17.96
C ALA A 108 -20.66 -9.27 -19.18
N ARG A 109 -21.45 -8.83 -20.17
CA ARG A 109 -20.97 -8.13 -21.37
C ARG A 109 -20.29 -6.81 -21.04
N ASN A 110 -20.86 -5.99 -20.15
CA ASN A 110 -20.25 -4.71 -19.76
C ASN A 110 -18.94 -4.91 -18.99
N LYS A 111 -18.85 -5.96 -18.17
CA LYS A 111 -17.62 -6.36 -17.50
C LYS A 111 -16.56 -6.78 -18.52
N ALA A 112 -16.91 -7.65 -19.47
CA ALA A 112 -15.98 -8.11 -20.50
C ALA A 112 -15.45 -6.95 -21.38
N VAL A 113 -16.30 -5.97 -21.72
CA VAL A 113 -15.89 -4.75 -22.44
C VAL A 113 -14.87 -3.95 -21.63
N THR A 114 -15.11 -3.78 -20.33
CA THR A 114 -14.19 -3.07 -19.43
C THR A 114 -12.84 -3.77 -19.34
N ASP A 115 -12.85 -5.08 -19.12
CA ASP A 115 -11.63 -5.90 -18.99
C ASP A 115 -10.81 -5.88 -20.29
N ALA A 116 -11.47 -6.09 -21.44
CA ALA A 116 -10.82 -6.04 -22.75
C ALA A 116 -10.24 -4.66 -23.08
N THR A 117 -10.91 -3.58 -22.64
CA THR A 117 -10.40 -2.21 -22.80
C THR A 117 -9.12 -2.00 -22.00
N HIS A 118 -9.10 -2.45 -20.74
CA HIS A 118 -7.92 -2.36 -19.88
C HIS A 118 -6.74 -3.15 -20.47
N LEU A 119 -6.97 -4.41 -20.87
CA LEU A 119 -5.94 -5.24 -21.49
C LEU A 119 -5.39 -4.61 -22.78
N ALA A 120 -6.27 -4.12 -23.66
CA ALA A 120 -5.84 -3.48 -24.90
C ALA A 120 -5.04 -2.18 -24.61
N ALA A 121 -5.43 -1.39 -23.61
CA ALA A 121 -4.68 -0.20 -23.20
C ALA A 121 -3.31 -0.54 -22.57
N GLU A 122 -3.18 -1.65 -21.85
CA GLU A 122 -1.89 -2.17 -21.36
C GLU A 122 -0.97 -2.57 -22.51
N LEU A 123 -1.47 -3.39 -23.43
CA LEU A 123 -0.72 -3.82 -24.61
C LEU A 123 -0.26 -2.64 -25.48
N MET A 124 -1.11 -1.62 -25.65
CA MET A 124 -0.74 -0.39 -26.36
C MET A 124 0.40 0.37 -25.67
N ARG A 125 0.41 0.42 -24.33
CA ARG A 125 1.48 1.06 -23.55
C ARG A 125 2.79 0.27 -23.64
N GLU A 126 2.74 -1.06 -23.62
CA GLU A 126 3.89 -1.93 -23.86
C GLU A 126 4.51 -1.67 -25.25
N ALA A 127 3.65 -1.51 -26.26
CA ALA A 127 4.01 -1.13 -27.63
C ALA A 127 4.44 0.35 -27.78
N LYS A 128 4.61 1.09 -26.68
CA LYS A 128 5.01 2.50 -26.62
C LYS A 128 4.06 3.46 -27.36
N VAL A 129 2.78 3.12 -27.45
CA VAL A 129 1.74 4.01 -27.98
C VAL A 129 1.07 4.74 -26.81
N SER A 130 0.93 6.06 -26.91
CA SER A 130 0.26 6.85 -25.88
C SER A 130 -1.25 6.58 -25.87
N VAL A 131 -1.77 6.27 -24.69
CA VAL A 131 -3.21 6.06 -24.46
C VAL A 131 -3.72 7.23 -23.62
N SER A 132 -4.47 8.14 -24.24
CA SER A 132 -5.19 9.19 -23.52
C SER A 132 -6.59 8.73 -23.14
N ALA A 133 -7.25 9.40 -22.19
CA ALA A 133 -8.62 9.07 -21.81
C ALA A 133 -9.60 9.09 -23.00
N ALA A 134 -9.38 9.96 -24.00
CA ALA A 134 -10.17 10.00 -25.22
C ALA A 134 -9.93 8.82 -26.16
N VAL A 135 -8.73 8.23 -26.16
CA VAL A 135 -8.40 7.01 -26.92
C VAL A 135 -8.99 5.79 -26.22
N GLU A 136 -8.87 5.72 -24.90
CA GLU A 136 -9.45 4.64 -24.08
C GLU A 136 -10.98 4.61 -24.18
N ASP A 137 -11.63 5.77 -24.16
CA ASP A 137 -13.09 5.87 -24.36
C ASP A 137 -13.55 5.41 -25.75
N ARG A 138 -12.80 5.75 -26.81
CA ARG A 138 -13.07 5.24 -28.16
C ARG A 138 -12.80 3.74 -28.26
N LEU A 139 -11.74 3.25 -27.62
CA LEU A 139 -11.38 1.84 -27.60
C LEU A 139 -12.50 1.02 -26.96
N ARG A 140 -13.02 1.49 -25.82
CA ARG A 140 -14.18 0.90 -25.15
C ARG A 140 -15.40 0.85 -26.07
N ARG A 141 -15.72 1.96 -26.74
CA ARG A 141 -16.85 2.02 -27.69
C ARG A 141 -16.69 1.07 -28.87
N THR A 142 -15.49 0.96 -29.45
CA THR A 142 -15.21 0.04 -30.54
C THR A 142 -15.34 -1.43 -30.09
N LEU A 143 -14.82 -1.79 -28.91
CA LEU A 143 -14.96 -3.13 -28.33
C LEU A 143 -16.43 -3.46 -28.01
N GLN A 144 -17.17 -2.48 -27.50
CA GLN A 144 -18.61 -2.59 -27.30
C GLN A 144 -19.36 -2.83 -28.61
N ALA A 145 -19.06 -2.05 -29.66
CA ALA A 145 -19.68 -2.21 -30.97
C ALA A 145 -19.36 -3.57 -31.60
N LEU A 146 -18.14 -4.09 -31.40
CA LEU A 146 -17.74 -5.43 -31.84
C LEU A 146 -18.53 -6.53 -31.14
N ALA A 147 -18.69 -6.44 -29.81
CA ALA A 147 -19.48 -7.39 -29.02
C ALA A 147 -20.98 -7.33 -29.37
N ASP A 148 -21.50 -6.16 -29.73
CA ASP A 148 -22.92 -5.98 -30.08
C ASP A 148 -23.21 -6.32 -31.56
N SER A 149 -22.17 -6.55 -32.38
CA SER A 149 -22.32 -6.84 -33.80
C SER A 149 -22.50 -8.35 -34.04
N PRO A 150 -23.50 -8.77 -34.83
CA PRO A 150 -23.66 -10.18 -35.20
C PRO A 150 -22.48 -10.74 -36.01
N ASN A 151 -21.70 -9.85 -36.66
CA ASN A 151 -20.54 -10.22 -37.46
C ASN A 151 -19.23 -9.78 -36.78
N GLY A 152 -19.21 -9.62 -35.45
CA GLY A 152 -18.04 -9.14 -34.70
C GLY A 152 -16.78 -9.98 -34.97
N ARG A 153 -16.92 -11.31 -34.99
CA ARG A 153 -15.83 -12.26 -35.32
C ARG A 153 -15.32 -12.10 -36.75
N ASP A 154 -16.22 -11.91 -37.71
CA ASP A 154 -15.85 -11.73 -39.12
C ASP A 154 -15.11 -10.40 -39.36
N LEU A 155 -15.50 -9.35 -38.63
CA LEU A 155 -14.83 -8.04 -38.66
C LEU A 155 -13.42 -8.10 -38.07
N LEU A 156 -13.19 -9.05 -37.17
CA LEU A 156 -11.90 -9.31 -36.53
C LEU A 156 -11.06 -10.36 -37.26
N ALA A 157 -11.61 -11.02 -38.29
CA ALA A 157 -10.93 -12.06 -39.03
C ALA A 157 -9.55 -11.57 -39.53
N GLY A 158 -8.48 -12.15 -38.97
CA GLY A 158 -7.09 -11.81 -39.29
C GLY A 158 -6.47 -10.67 -38.48
N GLY A 159 -7.19 -10.04 -37.54
CA GLY A 159 -6.65 -8.98 -36.67
C GLY A 159 -6.10 -7.78 -37.44
N ARG A 160 -6.85 -7.31 -38.46
CA ARG A 160 -6.49 -6.21 -39.36
C ARG A 160 -7.55 -5.09 -39.38
N LEU A 161 -8.11 -4.76 -38.22
CA LEU A 161 -9.03 -3.64 -38.09
C LEU A 161 -8.31 -2.34 -38.47
N LEU A 162 -8.94 -1.54 -39.34
CA LEU A 162 -8.35 -0.29 -39.87
C LEU A 162 -8.88 0.96 -39.17
N THR A 163 -10.16 0.95 -38.84
CA THR A 163 -10.90 2.08 -38.26
C THR A 163 -11.78 1.59 -37.12
N ASP A 164 -12.30 2.54 -36.34
CA ASP A 164 -13.30 2.26 -35.31
C ASP A 164 -14.54 1.62 -35.94
N VAL A 165 -15.21 0.78 -35.15
CA VAL A 165 -16.48 0.14 -35.50
C VAL A 165 -17.58 0.95 -34.85
N ASP A 166 -18.48 1.48 -35.66
CA ASP A 166 -19.67 2.17 -35.15
C ASP A 166 -20.67 1.15 -34.58
N PRO A 167 -21.42 1.48 -33.51
CA PRO A 167 -22.42 0.59 -32.96
C PRO A 167 -23.48 0.25 -34.03
N PRO A 168 -24.00 -0.99 -34.06
CA PRO A 168 -25.03 -1.36 -35.01
C PRO A 168 -26.25 -0.44 -34.86
N GLY A 169 -26.76 0.08 -35.98
CA GLY A 169 -27.97 0.91 -35.99
C GLY A 169 -29.18 0.10 -35.51
N LEU A 170 -30.20 0.80 -34.97
CA LEU A 170 -31.43 0.18 -34.44
C LEU A 170 -32.11 -0.75 -35.47
N SER A 171 -31.98 -0.49 -36.77
CA SER A 171 -32.48 -1.34 -37.86
C SER A 171 -31.81 -2.71 -37.95
N VAL A 172 -30.53 -2.83 -37.60
CA VAL A 172 -29.77 -4.09 -37.55
C VAL A 172 -30.14 -4.88 -36.29
N LEU A 173 -30.35 -4.20 -35.16
CA LEU A 173 -30.82 -4.80 -33.92
C LEU A 173 -32.26 -5.35 -34.03
N MET A 174 -33.07 -4.79 -34.94
CA MET A 174 -34.44 -5.24 -35.23
C MET A 174 -34.57 -6.15 -36.47
N GLY A 175 -33.47 -6.55 -37.12
CA GLY A 175 -33.49 -7.50 -38.23
C GLY A 175 -34.26 -7.04 -39.48
N LEU A 176 -34.35 -5.74 -39.74
CA LEU A 176 -35.17 -5.20 -40.83
C LEU A 176 -34.31 -4.60 -41.95
N GLU A 177 -33.99 -5.39 -42.97
CA GLU A 177 -33.42 -4.87 -44.21
C GLU A 177 -34.02 -5.59 -45.43
N ALA A 178 -34.84 -4.86 -46.20
CA ALA A 178 -35.38 -5.30 -47.49
C ALA A 178 -35.13 -4.23 -48.55
N ALA A 179 -34.38 -4.65 -49.58
CA ALA A 179 -34.02 -3.88 -50.75
C ALA A 179 -35.19 -3.63 -51.70
N LEU A 180 -35.19 -2.50 -52.41
CA LEU A 180 -35.99 -2.29 -53.62
C LEU A 180 -35.15 -1.66 -54.74
N PRO A 181 -35.07 -2.29 -55.93
CA PRO A 181 -34.59 -1.65 -57.15
C PRO A 181 -35.76 -1.16 -58.02
N THR A 182 -35.53 -0.19 -58.91
CA THR A 182 -36.08 -0.25 -60.29
C THR A 182 -35.47 0.83 -61.19
N ARG A 183 -35.14 0.40 -62.41
CA ARG A 183 -34.63 1.17 -63.55
C ARG A 183 -35.78 1.72 -64.42
N PRO A 184 -35.49 2.61 -65.39
CA PRO A 184 -36.43 3.64 -65.88
C PRO A 184 -37.12 3.29 -67.21
N ARG A 185 -38.16 4.05 -67.59
CA ARG A 185 -38.60 4.18 -68.99
C ARG A 185 -39.09 5.59 -69.34
N ARG A 186 -38.74 5.98 -70.57
CA ARG A 186 -38.90 7.29 -71.24
C ARG A 186 -40.16 7.35 -72.12
N ALA A 187 -40.58 8.61 -72.38
CA ALA A 187 -41.24 9.19 -73.58
C ALA A 187 -42.63 8.65 -73.98
N GLY A 188 -43.58 9.40 -74.53
CA GLY A 188 -43.66 10.79 -75.01
C GLY A 188 -44.99 10.98 -75.77
N ASP A 189 -45.37 12.23 -76.04
CA ASP A 189 -46.44 12.75 -76.92
C ASP A 189 -47.92 12.73 -76.51
N ARG A 190 -48.35 13.84 -75.88
CA ARG A 190 -49.63 14.54 -76.14
C ARG A 190 -49.47 16.04 -75.92
N ASP A 191 -48.79 16.69 -76.86
CA ASP A 191 -48.23 18.03 -76.66
C ASP A 191 -49.01 19.13 -77.40
N ARG A 192 -50.05 19.68 -76.76
CA ARG A 192 -50.46 21.10 -76.92
C ARG A 192 -51.52 21.56 -75.91
N GLU A 193 -52.37 20.65 -75.43
CA GLU A 193 -53.40 20.95 -74.43
C GLU A 193 -52.90 20.73 -72.99
N LEU A 194 -51.94 19.83 -72.80
CA LEU A 194 -51.22 19.63 -71.54
C LEU A 194 -50.35 20.83 -71.15
N ARG A 195 -49.81 21.61 -72.09
CA ARG A 195 -48.93 22.75 -71.77
C ARG A 195 -49.64 23.89 -71.03
N LYS A 196 -50.92 24.16 -71.30
CA LYS A 196 -51.69 25.18 -70.53
C LYS A 196 -52.04 24.71 -69.12
N LYS A 197 -52.41 23.43 -68.96
CA LYS A 197 -52.65 22.81 -67.63
C LYS A 197 -51.35 22.59 -66.84
N GLN A 198 -50.24 22.29 -67.51
CA GLN A 198 -48.91 22.16 -66.91
C GLN A 198 -48.36 23.50 -66.42
N VAL A 199 -48.58 24.62 -67.10
CA VAL A 199 -48.13 25.94 -66.61
C VAL A 199 -48.92 26.39 -65.37
N GLU A 200 -50.24 26.14 -65.33
CA GLU A 200 -51.08 26.36 -64.14
C GLU A 200 -50.69 25.42 -62.98
N GLN A 201 -50.50 24.13 -63.26
CA GLN A 201 -50.01 23.17 -62.27
C GLN A 201 -48.59 23.50 -61.79
N GLN A 202 -47.70 23.97 -62.67
CA GLN A 202 -46.34 24.39 -62.32
C GLN A 202 -46.34 25.64 -61.43
N LYS A 203 -47.22 26.62 -61.68
CA LYS A 203 -47.41 27.78 -60.79
C LYS A 203 -48.00 27.38 -59.45
N ALA A 204 -48.97 26.46 -59.42
CA ALA A 204 -49.55 25.94 -58.18
C ALA A 204 -48.54 25.11 -57.37
N THR A 205 -47.72 24.28 -58.02
CA THR A 205 -46.63 23.55 -57.36
C THR A 205 -45.51 24.48 -56.92
N ALA A 206 -45.20 25.54 -57.67
CA ALA A 206 -44.21 26.54 -57.27
C ALA A 206 -44.66 27.33 -56.04
N ARG A 207 -45.96 27.71 -55.96
CA ARG A 207 -46.53 28.33 -54.75
C ARG A 207 -46.51 27.38 -53.55
N LYS A 208 -46.91 26.12 -53.72
CA LYS A 208 -46.86 25.11 -52.65
C LYS A 208 -45.42 24.81 -52.19
N LEU A 209 -44.46 24.79 -53.12
CA LEU A 209 -43.05 24.61 -52.81
C LEU A 209 -42.48 25.82 -52.06
N ALA A 210 -42.88 27.05 -52.44
CA ALA A 210 -42.51 28.27 -51.74
C ALA A 210 -43.09 28.33 -50.32
N GLU A 211 -44.37 27.99 -50.12
CA GLU A 211 -44.98 27.86 -48.79
C GLU A 211 -44.32 26.76 -47.95
N ALA A 212 -44.03 25.60 -48.54
CA ALA A 212 -43.35 24.51 -47.84
C ALA A 212 -41.91 24.89 -47.46
N LYS A 213 -41.23 25.70 -48.28
CA LYS A 213 -39.89 26.20 -47.99
C LYS A 213 -39.92 27.24 -46.87
N ALA A 214 -40.87 28.19 -46.91
CA ALA A 214 -41.07 29.17 -45.84
C ALA A 214 -41.41 28.51 -44.49
N ARG A 215 -42.29 27.48 -44.48
CA ARG A 215 -42.60 26.71 -43.26
C ARG A 215 -41.40 25.92 -42.74
N ARG A 216 -40.56 25.38 -43.63
CA ARG A 216 -39.30 24.70 -43.25
C ARG A 216 -38.28 25.67 -42.67
N GLU A 217 -38.18 26.87 -43.22
CA GLU A 217 -37.29 27.92 -42.70
C GLU A 217 -37.76 28.38 -41.31
N GLN A 218 -39.07 28.58 -41.10
CA GLN A 218 -39.64 28.88 -39.78
C GLN A 218 -39.39 27.77 -38.75
N HIS A 219 -39.67 26.50 -39.10
CA HIS A 219 -39.37 25.39 -38.19
C HIS A 219 -37.87 25.26 -37.90
N ALA A 220 -37.01 25.53 -38.87
CA ALA A 220 -35.56 25.51 -38.67
C ALA A 220 -35.08 26.64 -37.75
N GLU A 221 -35.71 27.82 -37.79
CA GLU A 221 -35.44 28.90 -36.81
C GLU A 221 -35.95 28.55 -35.41
N GLU A 222 -37.18 28.03 -35.28
CA GLU A 222 -37.72 27.58 -33.99
C GLU A 222 -36.88 26.45 -33.36
N ASP A 223 -36.39 25.50 -34.15
CA ASP A 223 -35.52 24.43 -33.68
C ASP A 223 -34.15 24.95 -33.24
N ARG A 224 -33.62 25.99 -33.92
CA ARG A 224 -32.38 26.67 -33.51
C ARG A 224 -32.57 27.43 -32.20
N GLU A 225 -33.64 28.20 -32.06
CA GLU A 225 -33.95 28.91 -30.81
C GLU A 225 -34.15 27.93 -29.64
N ARG A 226 -34.84 26.80 -29.87
CA ARG A 226 -34.99 25.74 -28.86
C ARG A 226 -33.65 25.08 -28.52
N ALA A 227 -32.77 24.87 -29.50
CA ALA A 227 -31.44 24.31 -29.27
C ALA A 227 -30.56 25.28 -28.46
N GLU A 228 -30.59 26.57 -28.79
CA GLU A 228 -29.87 27.62 -28.04
C GLU A 228 -30.41 27.78 -26.63
N ALA A 229 -31.72 27.78 -26.43
CA ALA A 229 -32.33 27.83 -25.10
C ALA A 229 -31.94 26.61 -24.25
N LYS A 230 -31.93 25.41 -24.83
CA LYS A 230 -31.46 24.19 -24.15
C LYS A 230 -29.96 24.26 -23.83
N ALA A 231 -29.14 24.81 -24.73
CA ALA A 231 -27.71 24.97 -24.50
C ALA A 231 -27.44 25.96 -23.36
N ARG A 232 -28.17 27.08 -23.31
CA ARG A 232 -28.09 28.06 -22.21
C ARG A 232 -28.52 27.45 -20.87
N ALA A 233 -29.66 26.74 -20.85
CA ALA A 233 -30.13 26.08 -19.63
C ALA A 233 -29.15 25.01 -19.11
N ARG A 234 -28.49 24.27 -20.02
CA ARG A 234 -27.42 23.32 -19.63
C ARG A 234 -26.18 24.04 -19.09
N ALA A 235 -25.74 25.11 -19.75
CA ALA A 235 -24.60 25.89 -19.28
C ALA A 235 -24.86 26.50 -17.89
N GLU A 236 -26.06 27.01 -17.63
CA GLU A 236 -26.46 27.52 -16.31
C GLU A 236 -26.50 26.41 -15.26
N ALA A 237 -26.99 25.21 -15.61
CA ALA A 237 -26.99 24.05 -14.72
C ALA A 237 -25.57 23.57 -14.39
N ASP A 238 -24.68 23.51 -15.39
CA ASP A 238 -23.27 23.14 -15.20
C ASP A 238 -22.54 24.20 -14.34
N GLU A 239 -22.84 25.48 -14.53
CA GLU A 239 -22.29 26.56 -13.70
C GLU A 239 -22.81 26.49 -12.25
N ALA A 240 -24.08 26.15 -12.06
CA ALA A 240 -24.64 25.94 -10.72
C ALA A 240 -24.00 24.73 -10.02
N GLN A 241 -23.83 23.61 -10.73
CA GLN A 241 -23.21 22.40 -10.20
C GLN A 241 -21.75 22.64 -9.84
N THR A 242 -20.97 23.30 -10.71
CA THR A 242 -19.57 23.63 -10.41
C THR A 242 -19.42 24.59 -9.23
N LYS A 243 -20.35 25.55 -9.06
CA LYS A 243 -20.37 26.42 -7.87
C LYS A 243 -20.69 25.62 -6.60
N GLU A 244 -21.62 24.68 -6.66
CA GLU A 244 -21.96 23.82 -5.53
C GLU A 244 -20.80 22.89 -5.16
N GLU A 245 -20.19 22.23 -6.14
CA GLU A 245 -19.00 21.40 -5.93
C GLU A 245 -17.83 22.21 -5.35
N ALA A 246 -17.60 23.44 -5.83
CA ALA A 246 -16.60 24.33 -5.29
C ALA A 246 -16.92 24.75 -3.84
N ALA A 247 -18.19 25.01 -3.52
CA ALA A 247 -18.63 25.32 -2.16
C ALA A 247 -18.45 24.11 -1.22
N GLN A 248 -18.83 22.90 -1.66
CA GLN A 248 -18.63 21.66 -0.92
C GLN A 248 -17.14 21.35 -0.72
N ALA A 249 -16.30 21.55 -1.75
CA ALA A 249 -14.85 21.36 -1.64
C ALA A 249 -14.24 22.36 -0.64
N ARG A 250 -14.68 23.62 -0.63
CA ARG A 250 -14.26 24.62 0.37
C ARG A 250 -14.71 24.23 1.79
N ALA A 251 -15.94 23.75 1.95
CA ALA A 251 -16.45 23.28 3.24
C ALA A 251 -15.66 22.07 3.75
N ARG A 252 -15.36 21.09 2.89
CA ARG A 252 -14.52 19.93 3.23
C ARG A 252 -13.12 20.33 3.64
N ARG A 253 -12.46 21.22 2.88
CA ARG A 253 -11.13 21.74 3.24
C ARG A 253 -11.13 22.47 4.57
N LYS A 254 -12.17 23.26 4.86
CA LYS A 254 -12.31 23.93 6.16
C LYS A 254 -12.50 22.92 7.29
N ALA A 255 -13.35 21.92 7.11
CA ALA A 255 -13.56 20.86 8.10
C ALA A 255 -12.28 20.04 8.37
N GLU A 256 -11.51 19.76 7.32
CA GLU A 256 -10.22 19.06 7.45
C GLU A 256 -9.15 19.92 8.14
N ALA A 257 -9.12 21.22 7.84
CA ALA A 257 -8.26 22.18 8.54
C ALA A 257 -8.63 22.31 10.03
N ASP A 258 -9.94 22.36 10.35
CA ASP A 258 -10.42 22.41 11.73
C ASP A 258 -10.13 21.10 12.48
N LYS A 259 -10.29 19.95 11.82
CA LYS A 259 -9.91 18.64 12.38
C LYS A 259 -8.42 18.57 12.68
N THR A 260 -7.56 18.87 11.71
CA THR A 260 -6.10 18.85 11.90
C THR A 260 -5.64 19.85 12.96
N ARG A 261 -6.30 21.01 13.08
CA ARG A 261 -6.07 21.96 14.18
C ARG A 261 -6.46 21.34 15.52
N SER A 262 -7.64 20.74 15.63
CA SER A 262 -8.10 20.10 16.87
C SER A 262 -7.19 18.93 17.29
N GLU A 263 -6.71 18.13 16.34
CA GLU A 263 -5.77 17.03 16.60
C GLU A 263 -4.42 17.56 17.13
N LYS A 264 -3.90 18.63 16.54
CA LYS A 264 -2.68 19.30 17.03
C LYS A 264 -2.88 19.89 18.43
N GLU A 265 -4.03 20.48 18.72
CA GLU A 265 -4.36 21.01 20.05
C GLU A 265 -4.43 19.88 21.09
N VAL A 266 -5.05 18.74 20.77
CA VAL A 266 -5.09 17.55 21.63
C VAL A 266 -3.68 16.98 21.85
N GLU A 267 -2.87 16.87 20.80
CA GLU A 267 -1.49 16.39 20.90
C GLU A 267 -0.62 17.32 21.77
N GLN A 268 -0.77 18.64 21.61
CA GLN A 268 -0.08 19.62 22.45
C GLN A 268 -0.50 19.51 23.92
N GLN A 269 -1.81 19.34 24.19
CA GLN A 269 -2.30 19.13 25.55
C GLN A 269 -1.76 17.82 26.15
N ARG A 270 -1.68 16.74 25.36
CA ARG A 270 -1.09 15.47 25.80
C ARG A 270 0.39 15.64 26.15
N LYS A 271 1.18 16.27 25.28
CA LYS A 271 2.60 16.58 25.51
C LYS A 271 2.81 17.44 26.77
N ARG A 272 1.95 18.44 27.01
CA ARG A 272 1.98 19.26 28.24
C ARG A 272 1.70 18.44 29.49
N ARG A 273 0.67 17.57 29.47
CA ARG A 273 0.35 16.68 30.58
C ARG A 273 1.46 15.67 30.86
N GLU A 274 2.03 15.05 29.82
CA GLU A 274 3.18 14.14 29.95
C GLU A 274 4.40 14.86 30.54
N ALA A 275 4.70 16.09 30.08
CA ALA A 275 5.79 16.90 30.64
C ALA A 275 5.55 17.27 32.11
N GLU A 276 4.31 17.63 32.48
CA GLU A 276 3.94 17.92 33.86
C GLU A 276 4.06 16.67 34.75
N GLN A 277 3.59 15.51 34.28
CA GLN A 277 3.74 14.24 34.99
C GLN A 277 5.21 13.86 35.20
N ARG A 278 6.05 14.00 34.16
CA ARG A 278 7.50 13.77 34.27
C ARG A 278 8.15 14.71 35.28
N ARG A 279 7.78 16.00 35.30
CA ARG A 279 8.24 16.95 36.31
C ARG A 279 7.82 16.53 37.72
N LYS A 280 6.55 16.12 37.91
CA LYS A 280 6.06 15.62 39.20
C LYS A 280 6.84 14.38 39.65
N GLN A 281 7.04 13.40 38.76
CA GLN A 281 7.84 12.20 39.05
C GLN A 281 9.29 12.54 39.41
N GLN A 282 9.97 13.39 38.63
CA GLN A 282 11.33 13.83 38.93
C GLN A 282 11.42 14.54 40.29
N THR A 283 10.44 15.39 40.62
CA THR A 283 10.42 16.05 41.94
C THR A 283 10.15 15.07 43.08
N ALA A 284 9.31 14.06 42.87
CA ALA A 284 9.04 13.00 43.85
C ALA A 284 10.28 12.12 44.07
N GLU A 285 10.93 11.69 42.99
CA GLU A 285 12.18 10.93 43.03
C GLU A 285 13.31 11.74 43.70
N ALA A 286 13.45 13.02 43.37
CA ALA A 286 14.44 13.89 44.01
C ALA A 286 14.19 14.03 45.52
N LYS A 287 12.92 14.16 45.95
CA LYS A 287 12.55 14.17 47.36
C LYS A 287 12.84 12.83 48.04
N ALA A 288 12.51 11.71 47.40
CA ALA A 288 12.79 10.37 47.92
C ALA A 288 14.30 10.14 48.08
N ARG A 289 15.11 10.50 47.09
CA ARG A 289 16.58 10.43 47.16
C ARG A 289 17.14 11.28 48.30
N LYS A 290 16.65 12.52 48.47
CA LYS A 290 17.05 13.36 49.60
C LYS A 290 16.69 12.73 50.95
N HIS A 291 15.49 12.15 51.08
CA HIS A 291 15.11 11.42 52.29
C HIS A 291 16.01 10.23 52.57
N GLN A 292 16.33 9.42 51.55
CA GLN A 292 17.27 8.31 51.68
C GLN A 292 18.65 8.77 52.13
N GLN A 293 19.20 9.84 51.54
CA GLN A 293 20.48 10.42 51.96
C GLN A 293 20.46 10.92 53.42
N VAL A 294 19.35 11.52 53.87
CA VAL A 294 19.19 11.94 55.27
C VAL A 294 19.13 10.73 56.20
N GLU A 295 18.45 9.66 55.83
CA GLU A 295 18.39 8.43 56.64
C GLU A 295 19.74 7.70 56.66
N GLU A 296 20.44 7.59 55.53
CA GLU A 296 21.81 7.04 55.48
C GLU A 296 22.77 7.84 56.34
N THR A 297 22.74 9.18 56.26
CA THR A 297 23.61 10.02 57.11
C THR A 297 23.27 9.88 58.60
N ARG A 298 21.98 9.73 58.96
CA ARG A 298 21.57 9.41 60.35
C ARG A 298 22.08 8.04 60.80
N GLN A 299 21.97 7.01 59.95
CA GLN A 299 22.47 5.67 60.25
C GLN A 299 23.99 5.67 60.43
N ILE A 300 24.73 6.34 59.55
CA ILE A 300 26.18 6.51 59.67
C ILE A 300 26.53 7.23 60.98
N ALA A 301 25.81 8.30 61.34
CA ALA A 301 26.04 9.02 62.59
C ALA A 301 25.76 8.13 63.82
N ALA A 302 24.72 7.31 63.80
CA ALA A 302 24.40 6.36 64.86
C ALA A 302 25.47 5.26 64.98
N LEU A 303 25.93 4.71 63.86
CA LEU A 303 27.04 3.74 63.84
C LEU A 303 28.33 4.34 64.39
N ARG A 304 28.69 5.57 64.01
CA ARG A 304 29.86 6.27 64.56
C ARG A 304 29.78 6.43 66.07
N ARG A 305 28.60 6.76 66.62
CA ARG A 305 28.40 6.84 68.09
C ARG A 305 28.61 5.49 68.76
N ARG A 306 28.10 4.41 68.16
CA ARG A 306 28.30 3.03 68.67
C ARG A 306 29.77 2.62 68.64
N VAL A 307 30.48 2.92 67.54
CA VAL A 307 31.92 2.66 67.44
C VAL A 307 32.68 3.42 68.53
N LYS A 308 32.40 4.72 68.71
CA LYS A 308 33.04 5.53 69.75
C LYS A 308 32.76 5.03 71.17
N ALA A 309 31.53 4.56 71.44
CA ALA A 309 31.18 3.94 72.71
C ALA A 309 31.98 2.65 72.94
N ALA A 310 32.01 1.76 71.94
CA ALA A 310 32.77 0.52 71.99
C ALA A 310 34.30 0.75 72.14
N GLU A 311 34.84 1.81 71.52
CA GLU A 311 36.24 2.23 71.72
C GLU A 311 36.48 2.69 73.18
N GLY A 312 35.52 3.40 73.77
CA GLY A 312 35.54 3.79 75.18
C GLY A 312 35.54 2.57 76.11
N ASP A 313 34.58 1.66 75.91
CA ASP A 313 34.46 0.42 76.67
C ASP A 313 35.73 -0.44 76.55
N ALA A 314 36.30 -0.53 75.33
CA ALA A 314 37.57 -1.24 75.11
C ALA A 314 38.75 -0.56 75.81
N ALA A 315 38.78 0.76 75.88
CA ALA A 315 39.82 1.50 76.60
C ALA A 315 39.71 1.29 78.12
N GLU A 316 38.49 1.28 78.66
CA GLU A 316 38.23 0.96 80.08
C GLU A 316 38.60 -0.49 80.40
N ALA A 317 38.23 -1.44 79.55
CA ALA A 317 38.62 -2.85 79.71
C ALA A 317 40.14 -3.02 79.70
N ARG A 318 40.87 -2.31 78.81
CA ARG A 318 42.35 -2.32 78.81
C ARG A 318 42.93 -1.74 80.10
N ARG A 319 42.35 -0.65 80.63
CA ARG A 319 42.78 -0.08 81.92
C ARG A 319 42.56 -1.07 83.06
N ALA A 320 41.36 -1.65 83.16
CA ALA A 320 41.04 -2.67 84.14
C ALA A 320 41.99 -3.89 84.03
N GLN A 321 42.30 -4.34 82.81
CA GLN A 321 43.28 -5.41 82.59
C GLN A 321 44.66 -5.02 83.13
N THR A 322 45.18 -3.84 82.79
CA THR A 322 46.48 -3.38 83.29
C THR A 322 46.53 -3.19 84.80
N GLU A 323 45.43 -2.76 85.43
CA GLU A 323 45.32 -2.69 86.89
C GLU A 323 45.30 -4.07 87.52
N ALA A 324 44.55 -5.01 86.95
CA ALA A 324 44.51 -6.41 87.38
C ALA A 324 45.90 -7.07 87.26
N GLU A 325 46.63 -6.83 86.17
CA GLU A 325 48.01 -7.30 85.99
C GLU A 325 48.95 -6.73 87.05
N ARG A 326 48.83 -5.43 87.37
CA ARG A 326 49.60 -4.79 88.45
C ARG A 326 49.26 -5.35 89.83
N ALA A 327 47.98 -5.58 90.11
CA ALA A 327 47.53 -6.19 91.36
C ALA A 327 48.06 -7.63 91.49
N ALA A 328 47.97 -8.43 90.43
CA ALA A 328 48.52 -9.77 90.37
C ALA A 328 50.05 -9.77 90.57
N ALA A 329 50.78 -8.82 89.97
CA ALA A 329 52.22 -8.67 90.17
C ALA A 329 52.58 -8.32 91.62
N ARG A 330 51.78 -7.48 92.29
CA ARG A 330 51.96 -7.17 93.73
C ARG A 330 51.71 -8.38 94.61
N ALA A 331 50.59 -9.08 94.38
CA ALA A 331 50.25 -10.31 95.10
C ALA A 331 51.34 -11.38 94.96
N ARG A 332 51.91 -11.54 93.75
CA ARG A 332 53.06 -12.43 93.52
C ARG A 332 54.28 -12.04 94.36
N LYS A 333 54.65 -10.75 94.39
CA LYS A 333 55.76 -10.26 95.22
C LYS A 333 55.54 -10.47 96.72
N GLU A 334 54.31 -10.30 97.19
CA GLU A 334 53.94 -10.58 98.59
C GLU A 334 53.99 -12.08 98.90
N ALA A 335 53.51 -12.94 97.99
CA ALA A 335 53.64 -14.38 98.09
C ALA A 335 55.12 -14.81 98.13
N GLU A 336 55.98 -14.26 97.29
CA GLU A 336 57.43 -14.51 97.34
C GLU A 336 58.05 -14.04 98.67
N ARG A 337 57.63 -12.88 99.20
CA ARG A 337 58.12 -12.37 100.48
C ARG A 337 57.69 -13.26 101.65
N THR A 338 56.44 -13.70 101.67
CA THR A 338 55.91 -14.59 102.71
C THR A 338 56.56 -15.97 102.64
N ALA A 339 56.78 -16.51 101.44
CA ALA A 339 57.56 -17.74 101.24
C ALA A 339 58.99 -17.61 101.79
N ARG A 340 59.70 -16.51 101.51
CA ARG A 340 61.05 -16.26 102.07
C ARG A 340 61.05 -16.14 103.60
N LEU A 341 60.00 -15.56 104.18
CA LEU A 341 59.88 -15.47 105.64
C LEU A 341 59.60 -16.85 106.27
N ALA A 342 58.75 -17.66 105.64
CA ALA A 342 58.50 -19.04 106.05
C ALA A 342 59.78 -19.88 105.98
N GLU A 343 60.55 -19.78 104.89
CA GLU A 343 61.84 -20.48 104.77
C GLU A 343 62.83 -20.06 105.88
N LYS A 344 62.91 -18.75 106.20
CA LYS A 344 63.72 -18.28 107.34
C LYS A 344 63.23 -18.81 108.68
N ALA A 345 61.91 -18.90 108.88
CA ALA A 345 61.32 -19.47 110.09
C ALA A 345 61.62 -20.96 110.22
N GLU A 346 61.53 -21.73 109.13
CA GLU A 346 61.93 -23.15 109.09
C GLU A 346 63.42 -23.32 109.40
N GLN A 347 64.30 -22.49 108.81
CA GLN A 347 65.73 -22.50 109.14
C GLN A 347 65.98 -22.14 110.61
N GLY A 348 65.20 -21.20 111.16
CA GLY A 348 65.23 -20.84 112.57
C GLY A 348 64.80 -22.00 113.48
N ALA A 349 63.72 -22.69 113.13
CA ALA A 349 63.23 -23.87 113.83
C ALA A 349 64.26 -25.00 113.80
N ARG A 350 64.85 -25.31 112.64
CA ARG A 350 65.93 -26.31 112.53
C ARG A 350 67.15 -25.96 113.39
N LYS A 351 67.54 -24.68 113.45
CA LYS A 351 68.62 -24.23 114.33
C LYS A 351 68.26 -24.34 115.81
N ALA A 352 67.01 -24.09 116.17
CA ALA A 352 66.51 -24.25 117.54
C ALA A 352 66.48 -25.74 117.94
N GLU A 353 65.99 -26.61 117.06
CA GLU A 353 66.04 -28.06 117.24
C GLU A 353 67.49 -28.56 117.39
N ALA A 354 68.41 -28.14 116.52
CA ALA A 354 69.82 -28.50 116.62
C ALA A 354 70.49 -28.00 117.92
N LYS A 355 70.04 -26.87 118.47
CA LYS A 355 70.47 -26.39 119.79
C LYS A 355 69.85 -27.21 120.91
N ALA A 356 68.57 -27.57 120.80
CA ALA A 356 67.88 -28.40 121.78
C ALA A 356 68.53 -29.79 121.86
N THR A 357 68.82 -30.43 120.73
CA THR A 357 69.55 -31.71 120.69
C THR A 357 70.94 -31.57 121.31
N LYS A 358 71.64 -30.45 121.08
CA LYS A 358 72.93 -30.20 121.72
C LYS A 358 72.82 -30.02 123.24
N VAL A 359 71.79 -29.33 123.73
CA VAL A 359 71.53 -29.20 125.17
C VAL A 359 71.15 -30.55 125.78
N GLU A 360 70.40 -31.38 125.07
CA GLU A 360 70.11 -32.76 125.47
C GLU A 360 71.38 -33.62 125.52
N GLU A 361 72.30 -33.48 124.56
CA GLU A 361 73.62 -34.11 124.59
C GLU A 361 74.46 -33.62 125.77
N ASP A 362 74.55 -32.30 125.99
CA ASP A 362 75.29 -31.69 127.10
C ASP A 362 74.69 -32.13 128.47
N LEU A 363 73.36 -32.26 128.58
CA LEU A 363 72.68 -32.80 129.75
C LEU A 363 73.00 -34.29 129.95
N ALA A 364 73.00 -35.08 128.87
CA ALA A 364 73.34 -36.49 128.94
C ALA A 364 74.81 -36.71 129.35
N ASP A 365 75.71 -35.85 128.92
CA ASP A 365 77.12 -35.88 129.33
C ASP A 365 77.29 -35.43 130.79
N LEU A 366 76.59 -34.38 131.24
CA LEU A 366 76.53 -34.01 132.67
C LEU A 366 75.96 -35.15 133.53
N GLU A 367 74.91 -35.84 133.08
CA GLU A 367 74.37 -37.01 133.77
C GLU A 367 75.35 -38.18 133.82
N ARG A 368 76.22 -38.34 132.81
CA ARG A 368 77.32 -39.32 132.84
C ARG A 368 78.40 -38.91 133.84
N GLU A 369 78.84 -37.65 133.81
CA GLU A 369 79.83 -37.13 134.78
C GLU A 369 79.31 -37.26 136.21
N LEU A 370 78.02 -36.99 136.45
CA LEU A 370 77.40 -37.11 137.77
C LEU A 370 77.30 -38.59 138.21
N ARG A 371 77.10 -39.52 137.28
CA ARG A 371 77.18 -40.97 137.54
C ARG A 371 78.60 -41.42 137.87
N ASP A 372 79.60 -40.88 137.19
CA ASP A 372 81.00 -41.23 137.42
C ASP A 372 81.53 -40.65 138.74
N ALA A 373 81.05 -39.47 139.17
CA ALA A 373 81.39 -38.87 140.45
C ALA A 373 80.75 -39.56 141.68
N LEU A 374 79.75 -40.42 141.46
CA LEU A 374 79.05 -41.20 142.50
C LEU A 374 79.58 -42.63 142.67
N ARG A 375 80.66 -42.99 141.96
CA ARG A 375 81.43 -44.24 142.13
C ARG A 375 82.75 -43.95 142.83
#